data_AF-A0A7C9A1B0-F1
#
_entry.id   AF-A0A7C9A1B0-F1
#
_cell.length_a   1.000
_cell.length_b   1.000
_cell.length_c   1.000
_cell.angle_alpha   90.00
_cell.angle_beta   90.00
_cell.angle_gamma   90.00
#
_symmetry.space_group_name_H-M   'P 1'
#
loop_
_entity.id
_entity.type
_entity.pdbx_description
1 polymer ?
#
loop_
_entity_poly.entity_id
_entity_poly.type
_entity_poly.pdbx_seq_one_letter_code
_entity_poly.pdbx_strand_id
1 'polypeptide(L)'
;MSSAAWGRVISSQSGVQVKGPEKGDSSCERLHVCNYELGVIFVFPPPGTEGSHANDPSSLDDVDLPFIMPAPKYGPRDRPATMRAMREALAELAEQEERMERAQLDAAVEMMEEVPGEEDEDEVVVEAGNGVPLDEEEEKAYADVLWSQVESSQSC
;
A
#
# COMPACT_ATOMS: atom_id res chain seq x y z
N MET A 1 -0.17 -7.74 6.42
CA MET A 1 -0.13 -8.76 7.49
C MET A 1 -0.69 -8.16 8.76
N SER A 2 -1.85 -8.62 9.22
CA SER A 2 -2.54 -8.07 10.40
C SER A 2 -3.02 -9.20 11.30
N SER A 3 -2.89 -9.04 12.61
CA SER A 3 -3.43 -9.98 13.61
C SER A 3 -4.96 -9.98 13.65
N ALA A 4 -5.61 -8.94 13.12
CA ALA A 4 -7.07 -8.93 12.96
C ALA A 4 -7.52 -9.98 11.94
N ALA A 5 -6.74 -10.17 10.87
CA ALA A 5 -6.99 -11.13 9.80
C ALA A 5 -6.50 -12.55 10.15
N TRP A 6 -5.28 -12.67 10.69
CA TRP A 6 -4.64 -13.96 10.95
C TRP A 6 -4.80 -14.49 12.37
N GLY A 7 -5.34 -13.66 13.26
CA GLY A 7 -5.52 -13.95 14.66
C GLY A 7 -4.30 -13.65 15.53
N ARG A 8 -4.55 -13.59 16.84
CA ARG A 8 -3.52 -13.61 17.89
C ARG A 8 -3.89 -14.62 18.96
N VAL A 9 -2.90 -15.34 19.48
CA VAL A 9 -3.13 -16.25 20.62
C VAL A 9 -3.32 -15.41 21.88
N ILE A 10 -4.37 -15.72 22.64
CA ILE A 10 -4.66 -15.13 23.94
C ILE A 10 -4.70 -16.25 24.99
N SER A 11 -3.98 -16.08 26.09
CA SER A 11 -4.08 -16.95 27.26
C SER A 11 -5.10 -16.37 28.24
N SER A 12 -6.11 -17.15 28.65
CA SER A 12 -6.88 -16.79 29.84
C SER A 12 -6.22 -17.35 31.08
N GLN A 13 -5.65 -16.47 31.92
CA GLN A 13 -5.48 -16.83 33.32
C GLN A 13 -6.87 -16.86 33.95
N SER A 14 -7.33 -18.04 34.36
CA SER A 14 -8.54 -18.18 35.18
C SER A 14 -8.28 -17.52 36.53
N GLY A 15 -8.51 -16.21 36.61
CA GLY A 15 -8.46 -15.43 37.84
C GLY A 15 -9.68 -15.69 38.72
N VAL A 16 -9.82 -16.92 39.21
CA VAL A 16 -10.69 -17.22 40.35
C VAL A 16 -9.86 -18.09 41.29
N GLN A 17 -9.27 -17.48 42.31
CA GLN A 17 -8.70 -18.22 43.42
C GLN A 17 -9.82 -18.85 44.25
N VAL A 18 -10.28 -20.03 43.85
CA VAL A 18 -10.94 -20.94 44.79
C VAL A 18 -9.84 -21.74 45.46
N LYS A 19 -9.63 -21.50 46.76
CA LYS A 19 -8.77 -22.32 47.63
C LYS A 19 -9.35 -23.73 47.69
N GLY A 20 -8.90 -24.62 46.81
CA GLY A 20 -9.17 -26.05 46.84
C GLY A 20 -7.92 -26.84 46.45
N PRO A 21 -7.63 -27.99 47.07
CA PRO A 21 -6.42 -28.74 46.80
C PRO A 21 -6.67 -29.69 45.63
N GLU A 22 -6.47 -29.25 44.39
CA GLU A 22 -6.25 -30.12 43.23
C GLU A 22 -5.70 -29.27 42.07
N LYS A 23 -4.37 -29.23 41.99
CA LYS A 23 -3.58 -28.37 41.11
C LYS A 23 -3.46 -29.01 39.72
N GLY A 24 -4.37 -28.62 38.83
CA GLY A 24 -4.20 -28.76 37.39
C GLY A 24 -4.33 -27.37 36.76
N ASP A 25 -3.22 -26.63 36.68
CA ASP A 25 -3.16 -25.33 36.02
C ASP A 25 -3.27 -25.52 34.50
N SER A 26 -4.47 -25.83 33.99
CA SER A 26 -4.72 -25.89 32.54
C SER A 26 -4.89 -24.47 32.01
N SER A 27 -3.82 -23.89 31.48
CA SER A 27 -3.90 -22.66 30.71
C SER A 27 -4.63 -22.95 29.39
N CYS A 28 -5.84 -22.42 29.23
CA CYS A 28 -6.56 -22.47 27.96
C CYS A 28 -6.06 -21.34 27.04
N GLU A 29 -5.38 -21.72 25.96
CA GLU A 29 -5.01 -20.82 24.87
C GLU A 29 -6.15 -20.76 23.85
N ARG A 30 -6.48 -19.53 23.41
CA ARG A 30 -7.52 -19.28 22.40
C ARG A 30 -6.95 -18.42 21.29
N LEU A 31 -7.33 -18.69 20.04
CA LEU A 31 -6.99 -17.83 18.89
C LEU A 31 -8.10 -16.80 18.69
N HIS A 32 -7.76 -15.52 18.81
CA HIS A 32 -8.70 -14.41 18.61
C HIS A 32 -8.49 -13.77 17.25
N VAL A 33 -9.48 -13.90 16.36
CA VAL A 33 -9.53 -13.32 15.00
C VAL A 33 -10.67 -12.30 14.96
N CYS A 34 -10.44 -11.13 14.38
CA CYS A 34 -11.41 -10.03 14.39
C CYS A 34 -12.12 -9.84 13.04
N ASN A 35 -11.50 -10.27 11.95
CA ASN A 35 -12.01 -10.04 10.60
C ASN A 35 -12.44 -11.36 9.94
N TYR A 36 -13.43 -11.28 9.05
CA TYR A 36 -13.77 -12.36 8.14
C TYR A 36 -12.89 -12.25 6.91
N GLU A 37 -12.05 -13.27 6.67
CA GLU A 37 -11.14 -13.36 5.53
C GLU A 37 -11.30 -14.75 4.90
N LEU A 38 -11.18 -14.84 3.57
CA LEU A 38 -11.25 -16.11 2.83
C LEU A 38 -10.15 -16.12 1.76
N GLY A 39 -9.52 -17.27 1.56
CA GLY A 39 -8.49 -17.46 0.54
C GLY A 39 -8.43 -18.91 0.07
N VAL A 40 -7.73 -19.13 -1.04
CA VAL A 40 -7.46 -20.46 -1.60
C VAL A 40 -5.99 -20.80 -1.38
N ILE A 41 -5.70 -22.06 -1.06
CA ILE A 41 -4.35 -22.56 -0.86
C ILE A 41 -4.08 -23.61 -1.94
N PHE A 42 -3.06 -23.37 -2.77
CA PHE A 42 -2.53 -24.35 -3.69
C PHE A 42 -1.48 -25.19 -2.96
N VAL A 43 -1.71 -26.49 -2.83
CA VAL A 43 -0.83 -27.42 -2.11
C VAL A 43 -0.29 -28.44 -3.09
N PHE A 44 1.03 -28.54 -3.17
CA PHE A 44 1.68 -29.69 -3.77
C PHE A 44 1.90 -30.75 -2.67
N PRO A 45 1.18 -31.89 -2.71
CA PRO A 45 1.26 -32.89 -1.65
C PRO A 45 2.66 -33.53 -1.60
N PRO A 46 3.17 -33.91 -0.41
CA PRO A 46 4.43 -34.63 -0.31
C PRO A 46 4.38 -35.95 -1.09
N PRO A 47 5.50 -36.35 -1.75
CA PRO A 47 5.57 -37.61 -2.46
C PRO A 47 5.33 -38.79 -1.49
N GLY A 48 4.34 -39.64 -1.79
CA GLY A 48 4.00 -40.83 -1.00
C GLY A 48 2.69 -40.76 -0.20
N THR A 49 1.83 -39.77 -0.44
CA THR A 49 0.47 -39.78 0.10
C THR A 49 -0.44 -40.68 -0.74
N GLU A 50 -1.04 -41.69 -0.09
CA GLU A 50 -1.97 -42.68 -0.64
C GLU A 50 -3.24 -41.94 -1.16
N GLY A 51 -3.23 -41.52 -2.43
CA GLY A 51 -4.32 -40.73 -3.00
C GLY A 51 -3.91 -39.87 -4.20
N SER A 52 -2.61 -39.80 -4.52
CA SER A 52 -2.18 -39.05 -5.69
C SER A 52 -2.60 -39.76 -6.98
N HIS A 53 -3.46 -39.10 -7.77
CA HIS A 53 -3.84 -39.57 -9.09
C HIS A 53 -2.67 -39.32 -10.06
N ALA A 54 -2.51 -40.18 -11.06
CA ALA A 54 -1.42 -40.06 -12.05
C ALA A 54 -1.43 -38.74 -12.87
N ASN A 55 -2.49 -37.93 -12.74
CA ASN A 55 -2.65 -36.62 -13.38
C ASN A 55 -2.50 -35.44 -12.41
N ASP A 56 -2.13 -35.68 -11.16
CA ASP A 56 -1.90 -34.58 -10.22
C ASP A 56 -0.70 -33.75 -10.71
N PRO A 57 -0.81 -32.41 -10.70
CA PRO A 57 0.28 -31.55 -11.14
C PRO A 57 1.52 -31.83 -10.29
N SER A 58 2.65 -32.13 -10.94
CA SER A 58 3.91 -32.53 -10.30
C SER A 58 4.68 -31.35 -9.68
N SER A 59 4.18 -30.12 -9.82
CA SER A 59 4.80 -28.89 -9.31
C SER A 59 3.77 -27.74 -9.28
N LEU A 60 4.13 -26.64 -8.61
CA LEU A 60 3.39 -25.37 -8.69
C LEU A 60 4.02 -24.41 -9.71
N ASP A 61 4.88 -24.92 -10.61
CA ASP A 61 5.64 -24.10 -11.55
C ASP A 61 4.73 -23.49 -12.65
N ASP A 62 3.56 -24.08 -12.88
CA ASP A 62 2.52 -23.57 -13.80
C ASP A 62 1.69 -22.42 -13.19
N VAL A 63 1.97 -22.01 -11.95
CA VAL A 63 1.28 -20.87 -11.32
C VAL A 63 1.98 -19.57 -11.71
N ASP A 64 1.36 -18.83 -12.63
CA ASP A 64 1.80 -17.49 -13.01
C ASP A 64 1.56 -16.49 -11.88
N LEU A 65 2.65 -15.95 -11.31
CA LEU A 65 2.58 -14.90 -10.30
C LEU A 65 2.52 -13.52 -10.97
N PRO A 66 1.66 -12.60 -10.50
CA PRO A 66 1.55 -11.25 -11.06
C PRO A 66 2.72 -10.32 -10.66
N PHE A 67 3.80 -10.87 -10.12
CA PHE A 67 4.98 -10.14 -9.66
C PHE A 67 6.27 -10.94 -9.94
N ILE A 68 7.38 -10.20 -10.04
CA ILE A 68 8.70 -10.76 -10.36
C ILE A 68 9.22 -11.61 -9.20
N MET A 69 9.80 -12.76 -9.55
CA MET A 69 10.47 -13.67 -8.63
C MET A 69 11.96 -13.82 -8.98
N PRO A 70 12.87 -13.81 -7.98
CA PRO A 70 12.61 -13.57 -6.55
C PRO A 70 12.24 -12.11 -6.27
N ALA A 71 11.54 -11.87 -5.16
CA ALA A 71 11.17 -10.53 -4.74
C ALA A 71 12.41 -9.63 -4.60
N PRO A 72 12.44 -8.44 -5.23
CA PRO A 72 13.53 -7.48 -5.09
C PRO A 72 13.76 -7.10 -3.62
N LYS A 73 15.04 -7.00 -3.21
CA LYS A 73 15.40 -6.56 -1.86
C LYS A 73 15.43 -5.03 -1.80
N TYR A 74 14.91 -4.48 -0.72
CA TYR A 74 15.08 -3.07 -0.40
C TYR A 74 16.57 -2.71 -0.26
N GLY A 75 16.93 -1.60 -0.89
CA GLY A 75 18.24 -0.97 -0.80
C GLY A 75 18.43 -0.22 0.53
N PRO A 76 19.64 0.26 0.82
CA PRO A 76 19.97 0.93 2.08
C PRO A 76 19.19 2.23 2.35
N ARG A 77 18.66 2.86 1.30
CA ARG A 77 17.87 4.11 1.39
C ARG A 77 16.36 3.88 1.25
N ASP A 78 15.96 2.65 0.97
CA ASP A 78 14.55 2.33 0.76
C ASP A 78 13.83 2.34 2.10
N ARG A 79 12.62 2.90 2.09
CA ARG A 79 11.74 2.98 3.24
C ARG A 79 10.47 2.20 2.89
N PRO A 80 9.83 1.50 3.85
CA PRO A 80 8.52 0.91 3.59
C PRO A 80 7.54 2.00 3.15
N ALA A 81 6.71 1.71 2.14
CA ALA A 81 5.68 2.61 1.62
C ALA A 81 4.50 2.76 2.61
N THR A 82 4.79 3.28 3.79
CA THR A 82 3.77 3.69 4.75
C THR A 82 3.20 5.04 4.34
N MET A 83 1.94 5.30 4.66
CA MET A 83 1.29 6.59 4.38
C MET A 83 2.12 7.78 4.90
N ARG A 84 2.73 7.63 6.07
CA ARG A 84 3.61 8.64 6.66
C ARG A 84 4.88 8.85 5.82
N ALA A 85 5.59 7.77 5.50
CA ALA A 85 6.83 7.86 4.71
C ALA A 85 6.58 8.46 3.32
N MET A 86 5.44 8.16 2.69
CA MET A 86 5.05 8.76 1.41
C MET A 86 4.80 10.28 1.53
N ARG A 87 4.08 10.72 2.57
CA ARG A 87 3.86 12.15 2.83
C ARG A 87 5.16 12.89 3.10
N GLU A 88 6.04 12.30 3.90
CA GLU A 88 7.36 12.88 4.19
C GLU A 88 8.21 12.98 2.91
N ALA A 89 8.23 11.95 2.07
CA ALA A 89 8.96 11.98 0.80
C ALA A 89 8.44 13.07 -0.16
N LEU A 90 7.12 13.29 -0.22
CA LEU A 90 6.52 14.37 -1.02
C LEU A 90 6.89 15.75 -0.49
N ALA A 91 6.91 15.92 0.85
CA ALA A 91 7.34 17.17 1.46
C ALA A 91 8.83 17.44 1.22
N GLU A 92 9.69 16.43 1.38
CA GLU A 92 11.13 16.53 1.08
C GLU A 92 11.36 16.93 -0.39
N LEU A 93 10.56 16.41 -1.33
CA LEU A 93 10.63 16.76 -2.75
C LEU A 93 10.24 18.24 -2.99
N ALA A 94 9.12 18.69 -2.41
CA ALA A 94 8.67 20.07 -2.54
C ALA A 94 9.68 21.08 -1.98
N GLU A 95 10.27 20.79 -0.81
CA GLU A 95 11.35 21.62 -0.23
C GLU A 95 12.60 21.66 -1.12
N GLN A 96 12.90 20.54 -1.80
CA GLN A 96 14.03 20.48 -2.71
C GLN A 96 13.77 21.29 -3.98
N GLU A 97 12.56 21.24 -4.54
CA GLU A 97 12.12 22.04 -5.68
C GLU A 97 12.17 23.54 -5.37
N GLU A 98 11.60 23.97 -4.24
CA GLU A 98 11.64 25.37 -3.80
C GLU A 98 13.08 25.87 -3.62
N ARG A 99 13.96 25.04 -3.03
CA ARG A 99 15.38 25.38 -2.87
C ARG A 99 16.08 25.53 -4.21
N MET A 100 15.76 24.69 -5.19
CA MET A 100 16.34 24.77 -6.54
C MET A 100 15.83 26.00 -7.30
N GLU A 101 14.55 26.35 -7.17
CA GLU A 101 13.97 27.55 -7.79
C GLU A 101 14.61 28.83 -7.22
N ARG A 102 14.73 28.93 -5.90
CA ARG A 102 15.42 30.06 -5.25
C ARG A 102 16.87 30.20 -5.72
N ALA A 103 17.61 29.10 -5.79
CA ALA A 103 18.99 29.13 -6.27
C ALA A 103 19.11 29.55 -7.74
N GLN A 104 18.13 29.21 -8.59
CA GLN A 104 18.08 29.66 -9.98
C GLN A 104 17.78 31.16 -10.08
N LEU A 105 16.86 31.67 -9.27
CA LEU A 105 16.57 33.11 -9.19
C LEU A 105 17.80 33.89 -8.71
N ASP A 106 18.45 33.45 -7.64
CA ASP A 106 19.66 34.09 -7.12
C ASP A 106 20.78 34.11 -8.18
N ALA A 107 21.00 32.99 -8.89
CA ALA A 107 21.97 32.93 -9.99
C ALA A 107 21.59 33.82 -11.17
N ALA A 108 20.30 33.95 -11.50
CA ALA A 108 19.83 34.85 -12.56
C ALA A 108 20.06 36.32 -12.18
N VAL A 109 19.82 36.69 -10.92
CA VAL A 109 20.09 38.05 -10.40
C VAL A 109 21.57 38.38 -10.44
N GLU A 110 22.45 37.48 -9.99
CA GLU A 110 23.91 37.69 -10.06
C GLU A 110 24.41 37.86 -11.50
N MET A 111 23.83 37.16 -12.48
CA MET A 111 24.18 37.31 -13.89
C MET A 111 23.59 38.59 -14.54
N MET A 112 22.61 39.24 -13.91
CA MET A 112 21.97 40.47 -14.40
C MET A 112 22.61 41.74 -13.82
N GLU A 113 23.47 41.64 -12.81
CA GLU A 113 24.14 42.76 -12.12
C GLU A 113 25.38 43.32 -12.88
N GLU A 114 25.52 43.08 -14.20
CA GLU A 114 26.60 43.63 -15.06
C GLU A 114 26.09 44.42 -16.28
N VAL A 115 24.96 45.15 -16.16
CA VAL A 115 24.56 46.21 -17.14
C VAL A 115 23.96 47.41 -16.40
N PRO A 116 24.50 48.64 -16.53
CA PRO A 116 23.83 49.84 -16.05
C PRO A 116 22.89 50.42 -17.13
N GLY A 117 21.61 50.59 -16.76
CA GLY A 117 20.54 51.20 -17.58
C GLY A 117 19.60 50.12 -18.12
N GLU A 118 18.28 50.19 -18.01
CA GLU A 118 17.35 51.30 -17.91
C GLU A 118 15.98 50.78 -17.44
N GLU A 119 15.16 51.65 -16.87
CA GLU A 119 13.81 51.41 -16.35
C GLU A 119 12.92 50.70 -17.38
N ASP A 120 12.30 49.58 -17.02
CA ASP A 120 11.01 49.18 -17.61
C ASP A 120 10.19 48.42 -16.56
N GLU A 121 9.05 49.03 -16.25
CA GLU A 121 8.02 48.62 -15.32
C GLU A 121 7.11 47.60 -16.02
N ASP A 122 7.20 46.32 -15.69
CA ASP A 122 6.15 45.34 -16.06
C ASP A 122 5.99 44.28 -14.96
N GLU A 123 5.20 44.64 -13.94
CA GLU A 123 4.51 43.67 -13.09
C GLU A 123 3.51 42.87 -13.95
N VAL A 124 3.78 41.60 -14.22
CA VAL A 124 2.77 40.69 -14.78
C VAL A 124 2.64 39.43 -13.93
N VAL A 125 1.79 39.58 -12.91
CA VAL A 125 0.71 38.66 -12.49
C VAL A 125 1.03 37.16 -12.52
N VAL A 126 1.25 36.62 -11.32
CA VAL A 126 1.15 35.20 -11.00
C VAL A 126 -0.31 34.76 -11.17
N GLU A 127 -0.62 34.07 -12.27
CA GLU A 127 -1.91 33.38 -12.45
C GLU A 127 -1.89 32.05 -11.69
N ALA A 128 -2.28 32.11 -10.42
CA ALA A 128 -2.90 30.99 -9.73
C ALA A 128 -4.30 30.80 -10.33
N GLY A 129 -4.43 29.87 -11.28
CA GLY A 129 -5.64 29.77 -12.09
C GLY A 129 -5.99 28.34 -12.50
N ASN A 130 -7.01 27.81 -11.82
CA ASN A 130 -7.99 26.85 -12.33
C ASN A 130 -7.65 25.35 -12.27
N GLY A 131 -7.97 24.74 -11.12
CA GLY A 131 -8.28 23.31 -11.06
C GLY A 131 -9.38 23.00 -12.07
N VAL A 132 -9.04 22.18 -13.06
CA VAL A 132 -9.92 21.82 -14.17
C VAL A 132 -11.02 20.90 -13.62
N PRO A 133 -12.32 21.19 -13.86
CA PRO A 133 -13.43 20.33 -13.46
C PRO A 133 -13.57 19.08 -14.37
N LEU A 134 -12.49 18.63 -15.04
CA LEU A 134 -12.54 17.52 -15.98
C LEU A 134 -12.68 16.16 -15.27
N ASP A 135 -12.18 16.04 -14.04
CA ASP A 135 -12.11 14.76 -13.33
C ASP A 135 -13.50 14.21 -12.97
N GLU A 136 -14.47 15.05 -12.64
CA GLU A 136 -15.77 14.56 -12.15
C GLU A 136 -16.62 13.87 -13.23
N GLU A 137 -16.52 14.31 -14.50
CA GLU A 137 -17.30 13.73 -15.60
C GLU A 137 -16.66 12.44 -16.12
N GLU A 138 -15.32 12.37 -16.16
CA GLU A 138 -14.59 11.16 -16.55
C GLU A 138 -14.71 10.07 -15.48
N GLU A 139 -14.64 10.42 -14.20
CA GLU A 139 -14.80 9.48 -13.09
C GLU A 139 -16.22 8.91 -13.03
N LYS A 140 -17.24 9.74 -13.31
CA LYS A 140 -18.63 9.29 -13.41
C LYS A 140 -18.85 8.33 -14.59
N ALA A 141 -18.28 8.64 -15.76
CA ALA A 141 -18.36 7.76 -16.92
C ALA A 141 -17.68 6.41 -16.65
N TYR A 142 -16.54 6.42 -15.96
CA TYR A 142 -15.83 5.21 -15.56
C TYR A 142 -16.64 4.37 -14.56
N ALA A 143 -17.28 5.02 -13.58
CA ALA A 143 -18.14 4.35 -12.61
C ALA A 143 -19.35 3.68 -13.28
N ASP A 144 -20.04 4.36 -14.19
CA ASP A 144 -21.21 3.81 -14.89
C ASP A 144 -20.85 2.57 -15.73
N VAL A 145 -19.67 2.57 -16.39
CA VAL A 145 -19.16 1.42 -17.13
C VAL A 145 -18.91 0.21 -16.22
N LEU A 146 -18.35 0.42 -15.03
CA LEU A 146 -18.12 -0.66 -14.06
C LEU A 146 -19.43 -1.24 -13.50
N TRP A 147 -20.41 -0.39 -13.19
CA TRP A 147 -21.69 -0.85 -12.63
C TRP A 147 -22.54 -1.62 -13.64
N SER A 148 -22.54 -1.22 -14.92
CA SER A 148 -23.29 -1.89 -15.98
C SER A 148 -22.87 -3.36 -16.23
N GLN A 149 -21.60 -3.71 -15.97
CA GLN A 149 -21.08 -5.07 -16.12
C GLN A 149 -21.61 -6.02 -15.05
N VAL A 150 -21.86 -5.51 -13.84
CA VAL A 150 -22.40 -6.29 -12.71
C VAL A 150 -23.88 -6.58 -12.93
N GLU A 151 -24.63 -5.61 -13.46
CA GLU A 151 -26.06 -5.77 -13.75
C GLU A 151 -26.32 -6.77 -14.89
N SER A 152 -25.45 -6.76 -15.91
CA SER A 152 -25.54 -7.71 -17.04
C SER A 152 -25.33 -9.17 -16.61
N SER A 153 -24.56 -9.40 -15.53
CA SER A 153 -24.25 -10.75 -15.03
C SER A 153 -25.30 -11.31 -14.07
N GLN A 154 -26.22 -10.47 -13.57
CA GLN A 154 -27.30 -10.87 -12.66
C GLN A 154 -28.63 -11.15 -13.38
N SER A 155 -28.68 -11.03 -14.71
CA SER A 155 -29.89 -11.26 -15.53
C SER A 155 -29.96 -12.67 -16.15
N CYS A 156 -29.61 -13.70 -15.37
CA CYS A 156 -29.84 -15.11 -15.70
C CYS A 156 -30.92 -15.72 -14.79
#